data_AF-X6MWE6-F1
#
_entry.id   AF-X6MWE6-F1
#
_cell.length_a   1.000
_cell.length_b   1.000
_cell.length_c   1.000
_cell.angle_alpha   90.00
_cell.angle_beta   90.00
_cell.angle_gamma   90.00
#
_symmetry.space_group_name_H-M   'P 1'
#
loop_
_entity.id
_entity.type
_entity.pdbx_description
1 polymer ?
#
loop_
_entity_poly.entity_id
_entity_poly.type
_entity_poly.pdbx_seq_one_letter_code
_entity_poly.pdbx_strand_id
1 'polypeptide(L)'
;MSSVLESIDIENDVEKEKKEEAMQRRRHEALARKALRLSRDKPDLYLQGKPKIVVAIRHIIQSNVFNAIVTMVIFFNTIVLAIYWPGISKQWMDTLDTLNLAFTFFFTLELILKLIGLGYVYVMYGSNVRC
;
A
#
# COMPACT_ATOMS: atom_id res chain seq x y z
N MET A 1 -20.35 57.91 -32.19
CA MET A 1 -18.97 57.87 -31.65
C MET A 1 -18.93 57.17 -30.29
N SER A 2 -19.80 57.52 -29.33
CA SER A 2 -19.88 56.85 -28.01
C SER A 2 -20.24 55.36 -28.07
N SER A 3 -21.22 54.95 -28.89
CA SER A 3 -21.65 53.54 -28.95
C SER A 3 -20.61 52.60 -29.60
N VAL A 4 -19.64 53.15 -30.34
CA VAL A 4 -18.54 52.39 -30.98
C VAL A 4 -17.39 52.17 -30.00
N LEU A 5 -17.08 53.18 -29.17
CA LEU A 5 -16.10 53.04 -28.09
C LEU A 5 -16.56 51.99 -27.07
N GLU A 6 -17.84 52.01 -26.70
CA GLU A 6 -18.40 51.05 -25.74
C GLU A 6 -18.38 49.62 -26.27
N SER A 7 -18.57 49.41 -27.57
CA SER A 7 -18.44 48.07 -28.17
C SER A 7 -16.99 47.61 -28.29
N ILE A 8 -16.03 48.52 -28.48
CA ILE A 8 -14.59 48.21 -28.46
C ILE A 8 -14.12 47.86 -27.05
N ASP A 9 -14.59 48.57 -26.02
CA ASP A 9 -14.23 48.29 -24.63
C ASP A 9 -14.79 46.93 -24.17
N ILE A 10 -16.03 46.60 -24.56
CA ILE A 10 -16.62 45.27 -24.29
C ILE A 10 -15.83 44.15 -24.97
N GLU A 11 -15.41 44.30 -26.22
CA GLU A 11 -14.61 43.30 -26.93
C GLU A 11 -13.25 43.09 -26.24
N ASN A 12 -12.60 44.17 -25.79
CA ASN A 12 -11.33 44.11 -25.07
C ASN A 12 -11.46 43.44 -23.70
N ASP A 13 -12.54 43.70 -22.97
CA ASP A 13 -12.82 43.07 -21.68
C ASP A 13 -13.12 41.56 -21.84
N VAL A 14 -13.89 41.18 -22.87
CA VAL A 14 -14.16 39.77 -23.21
C VAL A 14 -12.88 39.04 -23.62
N GLU A 15 -12.01 39.68 -24.41
CA GLU A 15 -10.71 39.14 -24.80
C GLU A 15 -9.78 38.95 -23.58
N LYS A 16 -9.84 39.88 -22.61
CA LYS A 16 -9.07 39.82 -21.37
C LYS A 16 -9.55 38.66 -20.46
N GLU A 17 -10.85 38.49 -20.30
CA GLU A 17 -11.44 37.38 -19.52
C GLU A 17 -11.10 36.02 -20.15
N LYS A 18 -11.21 35.87 -21.48
CA LYS A 18 -10.79 34.65 -22.20
C LYS A 18 -9.30 34.33 -22.00
N LYS A 19 -8.44 35.35 -21.99
CA LYS A 19 -6.99 35.18 -21.73
C LYS A 19 -6.71 34.76 -20.29
N GLU A 20 -7.44 35.32 -19.33
CA GLU A 20 -7.34 34.96 -17.92
C GLU A 20 -7.83 33.54 -17.65
N GLU A 21 -8.98 33.13 -18.22
CA GLU A 21 -9.48 31.76 -18.13
C GLU A 21 -8.53 30.75 -18.79
N ALA A 22 -7.99 31.07 -19.97
CA ALA A 22 -7.02 30.21 -20.64
C ALA A 22 -5.72 30.08 -19.82
N MET A 23 -5.27 31.16 -19.18
CA MET A 23 -4.12 31.14 -18.28
C MET A 23 -4.40 30.34 -17.00
N GLN A 24 -5.59 30.49 -16.40
CA GLN A 24 -6.01 29.73 -15.23
C GLN A 24 -6.11 28.23 -15.54
N ARG A 25 -6.70 27.85 -16.68
CA ARG A 25 -6.75 26.45 -17.15
C ARG A 25 -5.35 25.87 -17.31
N ARG A 26 -4.43 26.59 -17.95
CA ARG A 26 -3.02 26.17 -18.08
C ARG A 26 -2.31 26.01 -16.74
N ARG A 27 -2.58 26.91 -15.78
CA ARG A 27 -2.05 26.79 -14.42
C ARG A 27 -2.60 25.56 -13.71
N HIS A 28 -3.90 25.32 -13.81
CA HIS A 28 -4.56 24.19 -13.19
C HIS A 28 -4.07 22.86 -13.79
N GLU A 29 -3.87 22.80 -15.11
CA GLU A 29 -3.26 21.67 -15.80
C GLU A 29 -1.79 21.46 -15.40
N ALA A 30 -1.02 22.54 -15.28
CA ALA A 30 0.38 22.47 -14.86
C ALA A 30 0.52 21.99 -13.40
N LEU A 31 -0.36 22.43 -12.51
CA LEU A 31 -0.44 21.96 -11.13
C LEU A 31 -0.85 20.49 -11.07
N ALA A 32 -1.89 20.09 -11.83
CA ALA A 32 -2.32 18.70 -11.92
C ALA A 32 -1.18 17.79 -12.45
N ARG A 33 -0.44 18.21 -13.48
CA ARG A 33 0.72 17.47 -13.99
C ARG A 33 1.86 17.36 -12.97
N LYS A 34 2.13 18.41 -12.20
CA LYS A 34 3.13 18.38 -11.13
C LYS A 34 2.70 17.46 -9.99
N ALA A 35 1.43 17.54 -9.58
CA ALA A 35 0.85 16.66 -8.56
C ALA A 35 0.91 15.19 -8.99
N LEU A 36 0.55 14.86 -10.24
CA LEU A 36 0.68 13.50 -10.77
C LEU A 36 2.12 12.98 -10.75
N ARG A 37 3.11 13.82 -11.07
CA ARG A 37 4.54 13.44 -10.97
C ARG A 37 4.97 13.22 -9.52
N LEU A 38 4.39 13.95 -8.58
CA LEU A 38 4.69 13.82 -7.15
C LEU A 38 4.02 12.58 -6.54
N SER A 39 2.79 12.28 -6.96
CA SER A 39 2.05 11.06 -6.60
C SER A 39 2.52 9.81 -7.36
N ARG A 40 3.37 9.97 -8.38
CA ARG A 40 4.00 8.83 -9.05
C ARG A 40 4.97 8.21 -8.05
N ASP A 41 4.50 7.12 -7.46
CA ASP A 41 5.19 6.40 -6.41
C ASP A 41 6.66 6.18 -6.82
N LYS A 42 7.59 6.71 -6.01
CA LYS A 42 9.00 6.64 -6.36
C LYS A 42 9.39 5.16 -6.30
N PRO A 43 10.14 4.64 -7.30
CA PRO A 43 10.65 3.28 -7.21
C PRO A 43 11.47 3.20 -5.93
N ASP A 44 11.15 2.20 -5.13
CA ASP A 44 11.59 2.03 -3.76
C ASP A 44 13.13 2.06 -3.68
N LEU A 45 13.68 3.23 -3.34
CA LEU A 45 15.11 3.55 -3.46
C LEU A 45 15.98 2.60 -2.60
N TYR A 46 15.39 2.04 -1.53
CA TYR A 46 15.99 1.06 -0.63
C TYR A 46 16.33 -0.30 -1.27
N LEU A 47 15.72 -0.62 -2.41
CA LEU A 47 15.94 -1.87 -3.14
C LEU A 47 17.04 -1.76 -4.22
N GLN A 48 17.54 -0.55 -4.50
CA GLN A 48 18.58 -0.36 -5.50
C GLN A 48 19.91 -0.95 -4.99
N GLY A 49 20.41 -1.99 -5.67
CA GLY A 49 21.67 -2.68 -5.33
C GLY A 49 21.57 -3.82 -4.32
N LYS A 50 20.35 -4.23 -3.93
CA LYS A 50 20.13 -5.35 -2.99
C LYS A 50 20.11 -6.71 -3.73
N PRO A 51 20.50 -7.82 -3.07
CA PRO A 51 20.42 -9.14 -3.67
C PRO A 51 18.96 -9.50 -4.01
N LYS A 52 18.77 -10.20 -5.14
CA LYS A 52 17.44 -10.53 -5.69
C LYS A 52 16.51 -11.24 -4.69
N ILE A 53 17.09 -12.00 -3.75
CA ILE A 53 16.33 -12.71 -2.72
C ILE A 53 15.64 -11.74 -1.74
N VAL A 54 16.30 -10.64 -1.38
CA VAL A 54 15.74 -9.62 -0.47
C VAL A 54 14.62 -8.84 -1.17
N VAL A 55 14.78 -8.59 -2.47
CA VAL A 55 13.73 -7.96 -3.29
C VAL A 55 12.50 -8.86 -3.39
N ALA A 56 12.70 -10.17 -3.65
CA ALA A 56 11.63 -11.15 -3.75
C ALA A 56 10.87 -11.33 -2.42
N ILE A 57 11.60 -11.48 -1.31
CA ILE A 57 11.00 -11.62 0.03
C ILE A 57 10.19 -10.37 0.39
N ARG A 58 10.72 -9.17 0.11
CA ARG A 58 10.00 -7.91 0.37
C ARG A 58 8.72 -7.82 -0.46
N HIS A 59 8.75 -8.26 -1.72
CA HIS A 59 7.57 -8.30 -2.58
C HIS A 59 6.50 -9.28 -2.07
N ILE A 60 6.93 -10.43 -1.54
CA ILE A 60 6.03 -11.42 -0.93
C ILE A 60 5.41 -10.86 0.35
N ILE A 61 6.20 -10.26 1.24
CA ILE A 61 5.73 -9.72 2.53
C ILE A 61 4.81 -8.49 2.34
N GLN A 62 5.09 -7.64 1.35
CA GLN A 62 4.23 -6.49 1.03
C GLN A 62 3.00 -6.86 0.20
N SER A 63 2.87 -8.12 -0.22
CA SER A 63 1.70 -8.53 -0.99
C SER A 63 0.44 -8.50 -0.12
N ASN A 64 -0.63 -7.91 -0.67
CA ASN A 64 -1.94 -7.90 -0.03
C ASN A 64 -2.48 -9.32 0.17
N VAL A 65 -2.08 -10.27 -0.68
CA VAL A 65 -2.44 -11.68 -0.56
C VAL A 65 -1.87 -12.29 0.71
N PHE A 66 -0.60 -12.01 1.01
CA PHE A 66 0.03 -12.48 2.24
C PHE A 66 -0.67 -11.90 3.47
N ASN A 67 -0.87 -10.58 3.53
CA ASN A 67 -1.59 -9.96 4.64
C ASN A 67 -3.03 -10.49 4.80
N ALA A 68 -3.74 -10.72 3.69
CA ALA A 68 -5.09 -11.30 3.71
C ALA A 68 -5.11 -12.73 4.27
N ILE A 69 -4.10 -13.56 3.94
CA ILE A 69 -3.97 -14.91 4.49
C ILE A 69 -3.83 -14.85 6.02
N VAL A 70 -3.00 -13.95 6.54
CA VAL A 70 -2.80 -13.79 8.00
C VAL A 70 -4.10 -13.38 8.69
N THR A 71 -4.79 -12.38 8.15
CA THR A 71 -6.07 -11.92 8.69
C THR A 71 -7.13 -13.01 8.67
N MET A 72 -7.21 -13.80 7.59
CA MET A 72 -8.15 -14.92 7.47
C MET A 72 -7.83 -16.02 8.49
N VAL A 73 -6.56 -16.37 8.67
CA VAL A 73 -6.14 -17.39 9.64
C VAL A 73 -6.48 -16.97 11.07
N ILE A 74 -6.28 -15.70 11.44
CA ILE A 74 -6.67 -15.17 12.75
C ILE A 74 -8.19 -15.23 12.92
N PHE A 75 -8.95 -14.83 11.89
CA PHE A 75 -10.41 -14.84 11.93
C PHE A 75 -10.99 -16.25 12.08
N PHE A 76 -10.45 -17.25 11.38
CA PHE A 76 -10.92 -18.62 11.54
C PHE A 76 -10.47 -19.25 12.86
N ASN A 77 -9.26 -18.95 13.35
CA ASN A 77 -8.81 -19.40 14.66
C ASN A 77 -9.67 -18.85 15.81
N THR A 78 -10.09 -17.58 15.75
CA THR A 78 -10.98 -17.01 16.76
C THR A 78 -12.39 -17.60 16.69
N ILE A 79 -12.90 -17.94 15.50
CA ILE A 79 -14.18 -18.65 15.35
C ILE A 79 -14.10 -20.07 15.94
N VAL A 80 -13.02 -20.80 15.68
CA VAL A 80 -12.78 -22.14 16.25
C VAL A 80 -12.77 -22.07 17.78
N LEU A 81 -12.06 -21.09 18.35
CA LEU A 81 -12.03 -20.87 19.79
C LEU A 81 -13.41 -20.45 20.35
N ALA A 82 -14.18 -19.66 19.59
CA ALA A 82 -15.51 -19.22 19.99
C ALA A 82 -16.57 -20.34 19.98
N ILE A 83 -16.40 -21.35 19.12
CA ILE A 83 -17.28 -22.52 19.05
C ILE A 83 -16.97 -23.53 20.19
N TYR A 84 -15.83 -23.39 20.88
CA TYR A 84 -15.45 -24.31 21.94
C TYR A 84 -16.41 -24.21 23.14
N TRP A 85 -17.34 -25.16 23.27
CA TRP A 85 -18.28 -25.26 24.39
C TRP A 85 -18.15 -26.61 25.13
N PRO A 86 -18.38 -26.64 26.46
CA PRO A 86 -18.38 -27.88 27.23
C PRO A 86 -19.60 -28.75 26.84
N GLY A 87 -19.36 -29.81 26.07
CA GLY A 87 -20.41 -30.70 25.55
C GLY A 87 -20.30 -31.02 24.06
N ILE A 88 -19.25 -30.55 23.39
CA ILE A 88 -18.99 -30.87 21.98
C ILE A 88 -18.60 -32.35 21.79
N SER A 89 -19.02 -32.96 20.68
CA SER A 89 -18.68 -34.37 20.40
C SER A 89 -17.17 -34.54 20.17
N LYS A 90 -16.63 -35.71 20.49
CA LYS A 90 -15.20 -36.04 20.31
C LYS A 90 -14.69 -35.81 18.88
N GLN A 91 -15.50 -36.09 17.86
CA GLN A 91 -15.12 -35.89 16.45
C GLN A 91 -14.96 -34.42 16.07
N TRP A 92 -15.85 -33.57 16.58
CA TRP A 92 -15.78 -32.13 16.38
C TRP A 92 -14.60 -31.52 17.13
N MET A 93 -14.30 -32.01 18.35
CA MET A 93 -13.13 -31.61 19.12
C MET A 93 -11.81 -31.90 18.38
N ASP A 94 -11.61 -33.13 17.89
CA ASP A 94 -10.41 -33.50 17.14
C ASP A 94 -10.21 -32.66 15.86
N THR A 95 -11.33 -32.31 15.19
CA THR A 95 -11.30 -31.46 13.99
C THR A 95 -10.90 -30.03 14.32
N LEU A 96 -11.46 -29.46 15.39
CA LEU A 96 -11.15 -28.10 15.84
C LEU A 96 -9.69 -28.00 16.33
N ASP A 97 -9.19 -29.02 17.04
CA ASP A 97 -7.79 -29.08 17.48
C ASP A 97 -6.81 -29.19 16.30
N THR A 98 -7.14 -30.01 15.30
CA THR A 98 -6.34 -30.13 14.08
C THR A 98 -6.30 -28.81 13.30
N LEU A 99 -7.43 -28.11 13.21
CA LEU A 99 -7.51 -26.78 12.58
C LEU A 99 -6.71 -25.74 13.36
N ASN A 100 -6.81 -25.71 14.68
CA ASN A 100 -6.07 -24.79 15.54
C ASN A 100 -4.54 -24.99 15.42
N LEU A 101 -4.10 -26.26 15.35
CA LEU A 101 -2.71 -26.61 15.11
C LEU A 101 -2.23 -26.19 13.72
N ALA A 102 -3.03 -26.43 12.67
CA ALA A 102 -2.70 -26.02 11.31
C ALA A 102 -2.58 -24.49 11.20
N PHE A 103 -3.51 -23.75 11.80
CA PHE A 103 -3.45 -22.27 11.83
C PHE A 103 -2.22 -21.76 12.60
N THR A 104 -1.88 -22.39 13.72
CA THR A 104 -0.66 -22.08 14.48
C THR A 104 0.61 -22.33 13.66
N PHE A 105 0.64 -23.40 12.85
CA PHE A 105 1.76 -23.69 11.96
C PHE A 105 1.93 -22.64 10.86
N PHE A 106 0.83 -22.21 10.23
CA PHE A 106 0.87 -21.12 9.24
C PHE A 106 1.34 -19.79 9.85
N PHE A 107 0.85 -19.44 11.05
CA PHE A 107 1.32 -18.25 11.78
C PHE A 107 2.81 -18.34 12.12
N THR A 108 3.28 -19.52 12.54
CA THR A 108 4.69 -19.74 12.88
C THR A 108 5.58 -19.62 11.64
N LEU A 109 5.17 -20.18 10.50
CA LEU A 109 5.88 -20.04 9.24
C LEU A 109 5.95 -18.58 8.77
N GLU A 110 4.85 -17.84 8.90
CA GLU A 110 4.78 -16.42 8.59
C GLU A 110 5.73 -15.60 9.48
N LEU A 111 5.72 -15.85 10.79
CA LEU A 111 6.59 -15.19 11.75
C LEU A 111 8.06 -15.51 11.48
N ILE A 112 8.39 -16.75 11.12
CA ILE A 112 9.74 -17.17 10.73
C ILE A 112 10.17 -16.46 9.44
N LEU A 113 9.31 -16.40 8.43
CA LEU A 113 9.59 -15.69 7.16
C LEU A 113 9.83 -14.20 7.41
N LYS A 114 9.03 -13.54 8.25
CA LYS A 114 9.25 -12.15 8.66
C LYS A 114 10.52 -12.00 9.49
N LEU A 115 10.80 -12.93 10.41
CA LEU A 115 11.99 -12.91 11.27
C LEU A 115 13.28 -13.10 10.46
N ILE A 116 13.30 -13.98 9.46
CA ILE A 116 14.43 -14.14 8.56
C ILE A 116 14.53 -12.91 7.63
N GLY A 117 13.41 -12.45 7.07
CA GLY A 117 13.38 -11.25 6.22
C GLY A 117 13.86 -9.97 6.94
N LEU A 118 13.56 -9.80 8.23
CA LEU A 118 13.97 -8.64 9.02
C LEU A 118 15.31 -8.87 9.73
N GLY A 119 15.52 -10.03 10.34
CA GLY A 119 16.72 -10.37 11.11
C GLY A 119 17.95 -10.65 10.25
N TYR A 120 17.80 -11.37 9.12
CA TYR A 120 18.92 -11.60 8.20
C TYR A 120 19.34 -10.31 7.49
N VAL A 121 18.37 -9.44 7.20
CA VAL A 121 18.60 -8.07 6.73
C VAL A 121 19.29 -7.25 7.84
N TYR A 122 18.83 -7.28 9.08
CA TYR A 122 19.44 -6.50 10.17
C TYR A 122 20.86 -6.95 10.53
N VAL A 123 21.11 -8.26 10.59
CA VAL A 123 22.46 -8.82 10.88
C VAL A 123 23.43 -8.55 9.73
N MET A 124 23.02 -8.72 8.46
CA MET A 124 23.90 -8.42 7.32
C MET A 124 24.14 -6.91 7.12
N TYR A 125 23.14 -6.05 7.38
CA TYR A 125 23.32 -4.59 7.26
C TYR A 125 23.93 -3.93 8.50
N GLY A 126 23.86 -4.57 9.68
CA GLY A 126 24.48 -4.08 10.92
C GLY A 126 26.01 -4.19 10.93
N SER A 127 26.60 -5.09 10.13
CA SER A 127 28.06 -5.21 10.01
C SER A 127 28.71 -4.21 9.04
N ASN A 128 27.93 -3.42 8.28
CA ASN A 128 28.47 -2.50 7.27
C ASN A 128 28.34 -1.02 7.64
N VAL A 129 28.17 -0.71 8.94
CA VAL A 129 28.09 0.67 9.48
C VAL A 129 29.28 1.02 10.40
N ARG A 130 30.33 0.21 10.39
CA ARG A 130 31.65 0.56 10.94
C ARG A 130 32.71 0.40 9.84
N CYS A 131 32.88 1.45 9.05
CA CYS A 131 34.15 1.93 8.50
C CYS A 131 33.96 3.41 8.17
#